data_AF-A0AAP0WYL9-F1
#
_entry.id   AF-A0AAP0WYL9-F1
#
_cell.length_a   1.000
_cell.length_b   1.000
_cell.length_c   1.000
_cell.angle_alpha   90.00
_cell.angle_beta   90.00
_cell.angle_gamma   90.00
#
_symmetry.space_group_name_H-M   'P 1'
#
loop_
_entity.id
_entity.type
_entity.pdbx_description
1 polymer ?
#
loop_
_entity_poly.entity_id
_entity_poly.type
_entity_poly.pdbx_seq_one_letter_code
_entity_poly.pdbx_strand_id
1 'polypeptide(L)'
;MKWGKRLRDEVEHNLPEWRGEFLSYKGLKKQLKLIHPRAKECKRCEKRMRFSLRYCLNGRPNDANTRGDIGFIRLLEGELEKVNSFFIEKEETYIIILKEFQNRVANLDNAGERLQVQRDILNFHGEMVLLLHYCVLNITGLMKIVKKHNKRTGTSIRSSFMPRVLQQPFFATDLLYRLMRECEAMLNRLFLLVDP
;
A
#
# COMPACT_ATOMS: atom_id res chain seq x y z
N MET A 1 -0.16 19.27 5.21
CA MET A 1 -1.14 18.18 5.05
C MET A 1 -0.93 17.05 6.06
N LYS A 2 -1.99 16.62 6.77
CA LYS A 2 -1.98 15.52 7.76
C LYS A 2 -2.23 14.16 7.10
N TRP A 3 -1.38 13.74 6.14
CA TRP A 3 -1.56 12.47 5.40
C TRP A 3 -1.82 11.26 6.30
N GLY A 4 -0.98 11.07 7.32
CA GLY A 4 -1.16 9.93 8.21
C GLY A 4 -2.44 9.96 9.04
N LYS A 5 -3.15 11.09 9.17
CA LYS A 5 -4.51 11.11 9.75
C LYS A 5 -5.51 10.60 8.69
N ARG A 6 -5.49 11.21 7.51
CA ARG A 6 -6.35 10.82 6.36
C ARG A 6 -6.25 9.33 6.06
N LEU A 7 -5.03 8.78 5.95
CA LEU A 7 -4.84 7.35 5.71
C LEU A 7 -5.53 6.47 6.76
N ARG A 8 -5.42 6.81 8.06
CA ARG A 8 -6.11 6.04 9.10
C ARG A 8 -7.62 6.17 8.97
N ASP A 9 -8.10 7.40 8.84
CA ASP A 9 -9.54 7.66 8.76
C ASP A 9 -10.15 6.92 7.55
N GLU A 10 -9.46 6.93 6.40
CA GLU A 10 -9.90 6.26 5.16
C GLU A 10 -9.88 4.73 5.27
N VAL A 11 -8.85 4.17 5.89
CA VAL A 11 -8.76 2.72 6.16
C VAL A 11 -9.83 2.26 7.15
N GLU A 12 -10.12 3.04 8.19
CA GLU A 12 -11.15 2.72 9.18
C GLU A 12 -12.56 2.71 8.59
N HIS A 13 -12.85 3.60 7.64
CA HIS A 13 -14.19 3.71 7.05
C HIS A 13 -14.42 2.74 5.89
N ASN A 14 -13.43 2.55 5.02
CA ASN A 14 -13.61 1.81 3.77
C ASN A 14 -13.02 0.40 3.80
N LEU A 15 -11.98 0.15 4.60
CA LEU A 15 -11.19 -1.09 4.59
C LEU A 15 -10.87 -1.61 6.00
N PRO A 16 -11.91 -1.81 6.86
CA PRO A 16 -11.70 -2.14 8.26
C PRO A 16 -11.03 -3.50 8.47
N GLU A 17 -11.19 -4.43 7.54
CA GLU A 17 -10.60 -5.78 7.60
C GLU A 17 -9.10 -5.75 7.28
N TRP A 18 -8.65 -4.80 6.45
CA TRP A 18 -7.26 -4.77 5.96
C TRP A 18 -6.38 -3.79 6.76
N ARG A 19 -6.86 -3.28 7.90
CA ARG A 19 -6.17 -2.27 8.73
C ARG A 19 -4.71 -2.62 9.04
N GLY A 20 -4.43 -3.89 9.34
CA GLY A 20 -3.09 -4.39 9.69
C GLY A 20 -2.11 -4.42 8.52
N GLU A 21 -2.64 -4.49 7.30
CA GLU A 21 -1.90 -4.81 6.08
C GLU A 21 -1.35 -3.56 5.38
N PHE A 22 -1.72 -2.37 5.83
CA PHE A 22 -1.18 -1.12 5.30
C PHE A 22 0.22 -0.81 5.82
N LEU A 23 0.98 -0.08 5.00
CA LEU A 23 2.27 0.49 5.37
C LEU A 23 2.15 1.36 6.63
N SER A 24 2.91 1.01 7.67
CA SER A 24 2.94 1.67 8.97
C SER A 24 3.61 3.05 8.90
N TYR A 25 2.89 4.03 8.35
CA TYR A 25 3.38 5.40 8.19
C TYR A 25 3.76 6.03 9.53
N LYS A 26 3.10 5.63 10.63
CA LYS A 26 3.42 6.08 11.99
C LYS A 26 4.75 5.49 12.48
N GLY A 27 4.98 4.19 12.28
CA GLY A 27 6.22 3.50 12.65
C GLY A 27 7.43 4.07 11.91
N LEU A 28 7.32 4.18 10.59
CA LEU A 28 8.38 4.76 9.75
C LEU A 28 8.69 6.21 10.13
N LYS A 29 7.67 7.02 10.43
CA LYS A 29 7.89 8.38 10.94
C LYS A 29 8.57 8.43 12.30
N LYS A 30 8.39 7.43 13.17
CA LYS A 30 9.10 7.35 14.46
C LYS A 30 10.57 7.06 14.21
N GLN A 31 10.91 6.11 13.34
CA GLN A 31 12.30 5.82 12.96
C GLN A 31 13.00 7.04 12.36
N LEU A 32 12.32 7.78 11.47
CA LEU A 32 12.85 9.04 10.93
C LEU A 32 13.21 10.07 12.00
N LYS A 33 12.61 10.03 13.20
CA LYS A 33 12.95 10.97 14.27
C LYS A 33 14.32 10.71 14.89
N LEU A 34 14.83 9.49 14.79
CA LEU A 34 16.14 9.09 15.32
C LEU A 34 17.28 9.57 14.41
N ILE A 35 16.97 9.89 13.15
CA ILE A 35 17.93 10.42 12.18
C ILE A 35 18.13 11.92 12.46
N HIS A 36 19.39 12.31 12.67
CA HIS A 36 19.75 13.70 12.93
C HIS A 36 19.54 14.51 11.63
N PRO A 37 18.84 15.65 11.67
CA PRO A 37 18.75 16.50 10.51
C PRO A 37 20.16 16.99 10.17
N ARG A 38 20.64 16.77 8.95
CA ARG A 38 21.85 17.46 8.48
C ARG A 38 21.54 18.95 8.48
N ALA A 39 22.39 19.73 9.15
CA ALA A 39 22.25 21.18 9.24
C ALA A 39 22.19 21.79 7.82
N LYS A 40 20.97 22.12 7.39
CA LYS A 40 20.73 23.16 6.39
C LYS A 40 19.77 24.15 7.03
N GLU A 41 20.24 25.38 7.05
CA GLU A 41 19.60 26.60 7.56
C GLU A 41 18.07 26.55 7.48
N CYS A 42 17.41 26.38 8.62
CA CYS A 42 16.00 26.71 8.71
C CYS A 42 15.72 27.28 10.10
N LYS A 43 15.57 28.62 10.14
CA LYS A 43 15.31 29.46 11.34
C LYS A 43 13.98 29.17 12.07
N ARG A 44 13.42 27.94 11.97
CA ARG A 44 12.05 27.63 12.42
C ARG A 44 11.92 26.39 13.33
N CYS A 45 12.99 25.94 13.99
CA CYS A 45 12.93 24.76 14.90
C CYS A 45 13.58 24.93 16.29
N GLU A 46 13.86 26.16 16.75
CA GLU A 46 14.56 26.36 18.04
C GLU A 46 13.79 25.89 19.28
N LYS A 47 12.45 25.88 19.26
CA LYS A 47 11.67 25.56 20.47
C LYS A 47 11.66 24.08 20.87
N ARG A 48 12.14 23.16 20.01
CA ARG A 48 12.08 21.70 20.30
C ARG A 48 13.44 21.06 20.59
N MET A 49 14.51 21.85 20.59
CA MET A 49 15.90 21.39 20.67
C MET A 49 16.41 21.11 22.10
N ARG A 50 15.67 21.50 23.15
CA ARG A 50 16.19 21.42 24.53
C ARG A 50 16.17 20.04 25.18
N PHE A 51 15.47 19.05 24.62
CA PHE A 51 15.33 17.73 25.26
C PHE A 51 16.35 16.67 24.79
N SER A 52 16.96 16.83 23.61
CA SER A 52 17.81 15.76 23.02
C SER A 52 19.31 15.97 23.15
N LEU A 53 19.79 17.08 23.73
CA LEU A 53 21.22 17.42 23.73
C LEU A 53 22.07 16.66 24.77
N ARG A 54 21.46 15.84 25.63
CA ARG A 54 22.17 15.23 26.78
C ARG A 54 22.87 13.90 26.49
N TYR A 55 22.72 13.31 25.29
CA TYR A 55 23.27 11.99 24.96
C TYR A 55 24.36 11.93 23.87
N CYS A 56 24.82 13.07 23.33
CA CYS A 56 25.65 13.08 22.11
C CYS A 56 27.12 13.49 22.28
N LEU A 57 27.71 13.39 23.48
CA LEU A 57 29.07 13.89 23.70
C LEU A 57 30.21 12.99 23.15
N ASN A 58 29.96 11.74 22.71
CA ASN A 58 31.04 10.78 22.41
C ASN A 58 31.00 10.05 21.03
N GLY A 59 30.21 10.49 20.04
CA GLY A 59 30.10 9.79 18.74
C GLY A 59 30.39 10.65 17.52
N ARG A 60 31.18 10.14 16.55
CA ARG A 60 31.37 10.80 15.23
C ARG A 60 29.99 10.97 14.55
N PRO A 61 29.58 12.18 14.14
CA PRO A 61 28.24 12.47 13.64
C PRO A 61 27.83 11.67 12.38
N ASN A 62 28.81 11.17 11.61
CA ASN A 62 28.54 10.35 10.42
C ASN A 62 28.07 8.91 10.75
N ASP A 63 28.47 8.33 11.87
CA ASP A 63 28.11 6.93 12.20
C ASP A 63 26.66 6.81 12.69
N ALA A 64 26.20 7.76 13.49
CA ALA A 64 24.82 7.77 14.01
C ALA A 64 23.79 7.96 12.89
N ASN A 65 24.10 8.81 11.90
CA ASN A 65 23.21 9.04 10.77
C ASN A 65 23.15 7.83 9.84
N THR A 66 24.29 7.17 9.61
CA THR A 66 24.38 5.94 8.82
C THR A 66 23.59 4.79 9.48
N ARG A 67 23.72 4.61 10.80
CA ARG A 67 22.94 3.60 11.54
C ARG A 67 21.44 3.89 11.52
N GLY A 68 21.04 5.16 11.67
CA GLY A 68 19.64 5.59 11.58
C GLY A 68 19.05 5.38 10.18
N ASP A 69 19.82 5.64 9.13
CA ASP A 69 19.43 5.40 7.74
C ASP A 69 19.26 3.90 7.45
N ILE A 70 20.18 3.06 7.92
CA ILE A 70 20.06 1.59 7.80
C ILE A 70 18.81 1.10 8.53
N GLY A 71 18.56 1.57 9.75
CA GLY A 71 17.38 1.19 10.53
C GLY A 71 16.06 1.60 9.86
N PHE A 72 16.03 2.79 9.24
CA PHE A 72 14.87 3.22 8.46
C PHE A 72 14.65 2.37 7.21
N ILE A 73 15.70 2.07 6.44
CA ILE A 73 15.62 1.26 5.22
C ILE A 73 15.13 -0.15 5.56
N ARG A 74 15.71 -0.79 6.58
CA ARG A 74 15.29 -2.13 7.01
C ARG A 74 13.83 -2.17 7.46
N LEU A 75 13.37 -1.16 8.19
CA LEU A 75 11.95 -1.06 8.55
C LEU A 75 11.08 -0.86 7.31
N LEU A 76 11.51 -0.03 6.36
CA LEU A 76 10.77 0.20 5.13
C LEU A 76 10.66 -1.06 4.28
N GLU A 77 11.74 -1.83 4.15
CA GLU A 77 11.75 -3.11 3.45
C GLU A 77 10.77 -4.10 4.08
N GLY A 78 10.77 -4.26 5.41
CA GLY A 78 9.80 -5.14 6.09
C GLY A 78 8.34 -4.68 5.92
N GLU A 79 8.09 -3.38 5.89
CA GLU A 79 6.74 -2.86 5.59
C GLU A 79 6.34 -3.08 4.12
N LEU A 80 7.29 -3.05 3.18
CA LEU A 80 7.03 -3.38 1.77
C LEU A 80 6.77 -4.86 1.57
N GLU A 81 7.55 -5.72 2.22
CA GLU A 81 7.34 -7.17 2.20
C GLU A 81 5.94 -7.53 2.68
N LYS A 82 5.52 -7.00 3.83
CA LYS A 82 4.14 -7.18 4.32
C LYS A 82 3.08 -6.75 3.30
N VAL A 83 3.23 -5.55 2.72
CA VAL A 83 2.27 -5.03 1.73
C VAL A 83 2.22 -5.92 0.48
N ASN A 84 3.36 -6.44 0.05
CA ASN A 84 3.44 -7.35 -1.09
C ASN A 84 2.81 -8.69 -0.79
N SER A 85 3.10 -9.28 0.37
CA SER A 85 2.53 -10.57 0.77
C SER A 85 1.01 -10.51 0.74
N PHE A 86 0.42 -9.49 1.36
CA PHE A 86 -1.03 -9.30 1.33
C PHE A 86 -1.58 -9.13 -0.09
N PHE A 87 -0.91 -8.32 -0.93
CA PHE A 87 -1.35 -8.10 -2.31
C PHE A 87 -1.32 -9.40 -3.14
N ILE A 88 -0.23 -10.16 -3.05
CA ILE A 88 -0.06 -11.42 -3.79
C ILE A 88 -1.10 -12.45 -3.33
N GLU A 89 -1.27 -12.63 -2.02
CA GLU A 89 -2.27 -13.56 -1.46
C GLU A 89 -3.69 -13.23 -1.96
N LYS A 90 -4.04 -11.94 -2.02
CA LYS A 90 -5.32 -11.50 -2.57
C LYS A 90 -5.42 -11.76 -4.06
N GLU A 91 -4.39 -11.43 -4.84
CA GLU A 91 -4.37 -11.67 -6.28
C GLU A 91 -4.52 -13.16 -6.62
N GLU A 92 -3.81 -14.03 -5.93
CA GLU A 92 -3.92 -15.49 -6.07
C GLU A 92 -5.33 -15.98 -5.73
N THR A 93 -5.91 -15.49 -4.64
CA THR A 93 -7.30 -15.80 -4.25
C THR A 93 -8.27 -15.38 -5.35
N TYR A 94 -8.06 -14.21 -5.96
CA TYR A 94 -8.94 -13.69 -7.01
C TYR A 94 -8.87 -14.52 -8.29
N ILE A 95 -7.71 -15.06 -8.65
CA ILE A 95 -7.58 -15.99 -9.79
C ILE A 95 -8.42 -17.25 -9.56
N ILE A 96 -8.41 -17.79 -8.34
CA ILE A 96 -9.17 -18.99 -7.99
C ILE A 96 -10.68 -18.70 -8.05
N ILE A 97 -11.12 -17.61 -7.41
CA ILE A 97 -12.53 -17.21 -7.40
C ILE A 97 -13.04 -16.93 -8.82
N LEU A 98 -12.24 -16.29 -9.67
CA LEU A 98 -12.64 -16.01 -11.05
C LEU A 98 -12.88 -17.31 -11.84
N LYS A 99 -12.01 -18.32 -11.68
CA LYS A 99 -12.20 -19.63 -12.30
C LYS A 99 -13.48 -20.32 -11.80
N GLU A 100 -13.78 -20.19 -10.51
CA GLU A 100 -15.03 -20.72 -9.95
C GLU A 100 -16.25 -20.02 -10.57
N PHE A 101 -16.23 -18.71 -10.73
CA PHE A 101 -17.30 -17.98 -11.39
C PHE A 101 -17.46 -18.37 -12.86
N GLN A 102 -16.37 -18.56 -13.61
CA GLN A 102 -16.44 -19.05 -14.99
C GLN A 102 -17.14 -20.40 -15.07
N ASN A 103 -16.83 -21.33 -14.16
CA ASN A 103 -17.48 -22.63 -14.07
C ASN A 103 -18.96 -22.52 -13.70
N ARG A 104 -19.31 -21.67 -12.73
CA ARG A 104 -20.71 -21.43 -12.35
C ARG A 104 -21.49 -20.88 -13.53
N VAL A 105 -20.95 -19.88 -14.23
CA VAL A 105 -21.60 -19.27 -15.41
C VAL A 105 -21.79 -20.28 -16.55
N ALA A 106 -20.84 -21.18 -16.77
CA ALA A 106 -20.93 -22.19 -17.83
C ALA A 106 -22.01 -23.27 -17.57
N ASN A 107 -22.36 -23.52 -16.31
CA ASN A 107 -23.32 -24.55 -15.89
C ASN A 107 -24.66 -23.94 -15.40
N LEU A 108 -24.98 -22.70 -15.79
CA LEU A 108 -26.19 -22.01 -15.36
C LEU A 108 -27.44 -22.53 -16.10
N ASP A 109 -28.33 -23.19 -15.37
CA ASP A 109 -29.57 -23.75 -15.93
C ASP A 109 -30.86 -22.99 -15.54
N ASN A 110 -30.85 -22.22 -14.45
CA ASN A 110 -32.07 -21.57 -13.94
C ASN A 110 -31.91 -20.06 -13.63
N ALA A 111 -33.03 -19.33 -13.69
CA ALA A 111 -33.06 -17.87 -13.56
C ALA A 111 -32.76 -17.35 -12.14
N GLY A 112 -33.08 -18.11 -11.09
CA GLY A 112 -32.82 -17.73 -9.70
C GLY A 112 -31.33 -17.79 -9.36
N GLU A 113 -30.67 -18.86 -9.79
CA GLU A 113 -29.22 -19.05 -9.67
C GLU A 113 -28.46 -18.01 -10.49
N ARG A 114 -28.96 -17.63 -11.67
CA ARG A 114 -28.38 -16.53 -12.47
C ARG A 114 -28.32 -15.20 -11.70
N LEU A 115 -29.42 -14.79 -11.06
CA LEU A 115 -29.46 -13.55 -10.27
C LEU A 115 -28.47 -13.61 -9.09
N GLN A 116 -28.34 -14.77 -8.46
CA GLN A 116 -27.38 -14.97 -7.38
C GLN A 116 -25.93 -14.86 -7.89
N VAL A 117 -25.59 -15.55 -8.99
CA VAL A 117 -24.27 -15.48 -9.63
C VAL A 117 -23.94 -14.04 -10.04
N GLN A 118 -24.89 -13.29 -10.59
CA GLN A 118 -24.68 -11.87 -10.93
C GLN A 118 -24.31 -11.03 -9.70
N ARG A 119 -25.03 -11.19 -8.58
CA ARG A 119 -24.73 -10.48 -7.33
C ARG A 119 -23.35 -10.85 -6.79
N ASP A 120 -23.02 -12.13 -6.81
CA ASP A 120 -21.73 -12.62 -6.33
C ASP A 120 -20.57 -12.04 -7.16
N ILE A 121 -20.69 -12.03 -8.49
CA ILE A 121 -19.68 -11.44 -9.39
C ILE A 121 -19.55 -9.92 -9.16
N LEU A 122 -20.66 -9.21 -8.95
CA LEU A 122 -20.62 -7.77 -8.64
C LEU A 122 -19.91 -7.47 -7.33
N ASN A 123 -20.20 -8.25 -6.28
CA ASN A 123 -19.53 -8.12 -4.98
C ASN A 123 -18.03 -8.39 -5.11
N PHE A 124 -17.65 -9.45 -5.83
CA PHE A 124 -16.26 -9.80 -6.10
C PHE A 124 -15.52 -8.71 -6.89
N HIS A 125 -16.16 -8.15 -7.92
CA HIS A 125 -15.62 -6.99 -8.64
C HIS A 125 -15.41 -5.79 -7.71
N GLY A 126 -16.35 -5.54 -6.80
CA GLY A 126 -16.22 -4.52 -5.76
C GLY A 126 -14.99 -4.76 -4.86
N GLU A 127 -14.73 -6.00 -4.47
CA GLU A 127 -13.55 -6.36 -3.68
C GLU A 127 -12.23 -6.08 -4.43
N MET A 128 -12.18 -6.36 -5.74
CA MET A 128 -11.02 -6.02 -6.57
C MET A 128 -10.77 -4.50 -6.65
N VAL A 129 -11.83 -3.70 -6.73
CA VAL A 129 -11.73 -2.22 -6.66
C VAL A 129 -11.15 -1.76 -5.32
N LEU A 130 -11.56 -2.41 -4.22
CA LEU A 130 -10.98 -2.15 -2.90
C LEU A 130 -9.48 -2.47 -2.87
N LEU A 131 -9.03 -3.57 -3.51
CA LEU A 131 -7.61 -3.91 -3.63
C LEU A 131 -6.82 -2.87 -4.46
N LEU A 132 -7.39 -2.35 -5.54
CA LEU A 132 -6.79 -1.22 -6.28
C LEU A 132 -6.62 0.01 -5.37
N HIS A 133 -7.63 0.33 -4.56
CA HIS A 133 -7.55 1.43 -3.61
C HIS A 133 -6.46 1.20 -2.56
N TYR A 134 -6.33 -0.03 -2.06
CA TYR A 134 -5.23 -0.45 -1.18
C TYR A 134 -3.86 -0.16 -1.81
N CYS A 135 -3.65 -0.52 -3.08
CA CYS A 135 -2.40 -0.21 -3.79
C CYS A 135 -2.14 1.30 -3.84
N VAL A 136 -3.13 2.10 -4.25
CA VAL A 136 -3.00 3.57 -4.36
C VAL A 136 -2.61 4.21 -3.03
N LEU A 137 -3.24 3.79 -1.92
CA LEU A 137 -2.95 4.30 -0.59
C LEU A 137 -1.52 3.95 -0.13
N ASN A 138 -1.08 2.71 -0.35
CA ASN A 138 0.26 2.26 0.01
C ASN A 138 1.35 2.93 -0.83
N ILE A 139 1.16 3.04 -2.15
CA ILE A 139 2.06 3.76 -3.07
C ILE A 139 2.20 5.22 -2.61
N THR A 140 1.07 5.87 -2.30
CA THR A 140 1.08 7.25 -1.83
C THR A 140 1.79 7.39 -0.49
N GLY A 141 1.58 6.45 0.44
CA GLY A 141 2.23 6.39 1.74
C GLY A 141 3.75 6.25 1.62
N LEU A 142 4.19 5.33 0.76
CA LEU A 142 5.58 5.08 0.41
C LEU A 142 6.25 6.33 -0.18
N MET A 143 5.67 6.92 -1.24
CA MET A 143 6.22 8.12 -1.86
C MET A 143 6.33 9.28 -0.86
N LYS A 144 5.35 9.42 0.05
CA LYS A 144 5.37 10.45 1.09
C LYS A 144 6.41 10.20 2.18
N ILE A 145 6.68 8.95 2.55
CA ILE A 145 7.68 8.65 3.58
C ILE A 145 9.10 8.77 3.03
N VAL A 146 9.33 8.31 1.79
CA VAL A 146 10.57 8.46 1.05
C VAL A 146 10.90 9.94 0.87
N LYS A 147 9.95 10.75 0.37
CA LYS A 147 10.14 12.21 0.24
C LYS A 147 10.42 12.88 1.58
N LYS A 148 9.88 12.35 2.69
CA LYS A 148 10.14 12.88 4.03
C LYS A 148 11.54 12.54 4.53
N HIS A 149 12.02 11.33 4.26
CA HIS A 149 13.40 10.92 4.53
C HIS A 149 14.37 11.83 3.78
N ASN A 150 14.24 11.94 2.45
CA ASN A 150 15.14 12.73 1.60
C ASN A 150 15.25 14.19 2.06
N LYS A 151 14.12 14.79 2.46
CA LYS A 151 14.09 16.16 3.00
C LYS A 151 14.82 16.33 4.33
N ARG A 152 14.87 15.28 5.16
CA ARG A 152 15.48 15.33 6.50
C ARG A 152 16.97 15.03 6.47
N THR A 153 17.39 14.08 5.64
CA THR A 153 18.80 13.68 5.50
C THR A 153 19.57 14.59 4.54
N GLY A 154 18.86 15.28 3.63
CA GLY A 154 19.50 16.06 2.56
C GLY A 154 20.17 15.19 1.50
N THR A 155 19.98 13.88 1.57
CA THR A 155 20.43 12.88 0.60
C THR A 155 19.20 12.22 0.01
N SER A 156 19.21 11.90 -1.29
CA SER A 156 18.21 10.94 -1.79
C SER A 156 18.47 9.62 -1.08
N ILE A 157 17.42 8.96 -0.56
CA ILE A 157 17.44 7.51 -0.35
C ILE A 157 18.17 6.91 -1.54
N ARG A 158 19.24 6.17 -1.23
CA ARG A 158 20.26 5.65 -2.15
C ARG A 158 19.65 5.40 -3.54
N SER A 159 20.26 5.93 -4.60
CA SER A 159 19.73 5.80 -5.97
C SER A 159 19.41 4.35 -6.38
N SER A 160 19.99 3.35 -5.70
CA SER A 160 19.71 1.93 -5.86
C SER A 160 18.37 1.43 -5.28
N PHE A 161 17.73 2.16 -4.37
CA PHE A 161 16.50 1.70 -3.69
C PHE A 161 15.23 2.03 -4.49
N MET A 162 15.14 3.22 -5.10
CA MET A 162 13.95 3.63 -5.85
C MET A 162 13.59 2.72 -7.03
N PRO A 163 14.54 2.25 -7.87
CA PRO A 163 14.23 1.32 -8.95
C PRO A 163 13.61 0.01 -8.44
N ARG A 164 14.12 -0.53 -7.33
CA ARG A 164 13.59 -1.76 -6.72
C ARG A 164 12.19 -1.56 -6.13
N VAL A 165 11.95 -0.38 -5.57
CA VAL A 165 10.64 -0.01 -5.01
C VAL A 165 9.55 0.08 -6.09
N LEU A 166 9.88 0.53 -7.29
CA LEU A 166 8.91 0.61 -8.40
C LEU A 166 8.62 -0.75 -9.04
N GLN A 167 9.43 -1.76 -8.75
CA GLN A 167 9.26 -3.14 -9.22
C GLN A 167 8.53 -4.03 -8.21
N GLN A 168 7.97 -3.43 -7.15
CA GLN A 168 7.28 -4.21 -6.13
C GLN A 168 5.91 -4.69 -6.66
N PRO A 169 5.49 -5.92 -6.33
CA PRO A 169 4.24 -6.54 -6.80
C PRO A 169 3.01 -5.63 -6.72
N PHE A 170 2.80 -4.90 -5.62
CA PHE A 170 1.64 -4.02 -5.45
C PHE A 170 1.60 -2.79 -6.39
N PHE A 171 2.65 -2.55 -7.20
CA PHE A 171 2.63 -1.59 -8.30
C PHE A 171 2.14 -2.21 -9.63
N ALA A 172 2.20 -3.53 -9.78
CA ALA A 172 1.89 -4.25 -11.01
C ALA A 172 0.42 -4.69 -11.06
N THR A 173 -0.49 -3.72 -11.17
CA THR A 173 -1.94 -3.97 -11.12
C THR A 173 -2.55 -4.51 -12.43
N ASP A 174 -1.75 -4.81 -13.44
CA ASP A 174 -2.23 -5.21 -14.79
C ASP A 174 -3.05 -6.50 -14.76
N LEU A 175 -2.68 -7.46 -13.91
CA LEU A 175 -3.45 -8.69 -13.72
C LEU A 175 -4.80 -8.39 -13.09
N LEU A 176 -4.84 -7.60 -12.01
CA LEU A 176 -6.09 -7.17 -11.39
C LEU A 176 -7.06 -6.51 -12.38
N TYR A 177 -6.56 -5.62 -13.26
CA TYR A 177 -7.39 -5.04 -14.33
C TYR A 177 -7.92 -6.08 -15.33
N ARG A 178 -7.13 -7.10 -15.66
CA ARG A 178 -7.58 -8.22 -16.52
C ARG A 178 -8.68 -9.03 -15.85
N LEU A 179 -8.53 -9.37 -14.56
CA LEU A 179 -9.55 -10.10 -13.79
C LEU A 179 -10.87 -9.30 -13.73
N MET A 180 -10.79 -7.99 -13.48
CA MET A 180 -11.96 -7.11 -13.47
C MET A 180 -12.68 -7.08 -14.83
N ARG A 181 -11.93 -6.97 -15.93
CA ARG A 181 -12.46 -7.03 -17.30
C ARG A 181 -13.17 -8.36 -17.60
N GLU A 182 -12.67 -9.46 -17.06
CA GLU A 182 -13.32 -10.77 -17.19
C GLU A 182 -14.64 -10.83 -16.40
N CYS A 183 -14.70 -10.25 -15.19
CA CYS A 183 -15.95 -10.10 -14.45
C CYS A 183 -16.99 -9.26 -15.21
N GLU A 184 -16.58 -8.12 -15.78
CA GLU A 184 -17.46 -7.27 -16.61
C GLU A 184 -17.99 -8.05 -17.82
N ALA A 185 -17.14 -8.83 -18.49
CA ALA A 185 -17.55 -9.66 -19.62
C ALA A 185 -18.55 -10.75 -19.22
N MET A 186 -18.35 -11.41 -18.07
CA MET A 186 -19.31 -12.38 -17.54
C MET A 186 -20.64 -11.73 -17.20
N LEU A 187 -20.64 -10.58 -16.51
CA LEU A 187 -21.84 -9.84 -16.18
C LEU A 187 -22.63 -9.44 -17.43
N ASN A 188 -21.96 -8.88 -18.45
CA ASN A 188 -22.59 -8.50 -19.70
C ASN A 188 -23.27 -9.70 -20.38
N ARG A 189 -22.64 -10.88 -20.40
CA ARG A 189 -23.27 -12.10 -20.93
C ARG A 189 -24.52 -12.46 -20.13
N LEU A 190 -24.43 -12.42 -18.80
CA LEU A 190 -25.57 -12.73 -17.93
C LEU A 190 -26.72 -11.74 -18.08
N PHE A 191 -26.45 -10.47 -18.40
CA PHE A 191 -27.47 -9.46 -18.68
C PHE A 191 -28.10 -9.63 -20.06
N LEU A 192 -27.33 -9.99 -21.10
CA LEU A 192 -27.85 -10.22 -22.44
C LEU A 192 -28.71 -11.49 -22.57
N LEU A 193 -28.56 -12.45 -21.64
CA LEU A 193 -29.45 -13.62 -21.53
C LEU A 193 -30.86 -13.27 -20.99
N VAL A 194 -31.17 -11.99 -20.77
CA VAL A 194 -32.46 -11.51 -20.23
C VAL A 194 -33.42 -11.06 -21.34
N ASP A 195 -32.97 -10.86 -22.58
CA ASP A 195 -33.85 -10.47 -23.69
C ASP A 195 -34.58 -11.69 -24.31
N PRO A 196 -35.93 -11.69 -24.37
CA PRO A 196 -36.74 -12.70 -25.06
C PRO A 196 -36.73 -12.57 -26.59
#